data_AF-A0A852CWN2-F1
#
_entry.id   AF-A0A852CWN2-F1
#
_cell.length_a   1.000
_cell.length_b   1.000
_cell.length_c   1.000
_cell.angle_alpha   90.00
_cell.angle_beta   90.00
_cell.angle_gamma   90.00
#
_symmetry.space_group_name_H-M   'P 1'
#
loop_
_entity.id
_entity.type
_entity.pdbx_description
1 polymer ?
#
loop_
_entity_poly.entity_id
_entity_poly.type
_entity_poly.pdbx_seq_one_letter_code
_entity_poly.pdbx_strand_id
1 'polypeptide(L)'
;MEPPAHNQETSTSPRTEAAEVLNSELNAAVYNKDKAAVLELLEQGADVNSKVGSGWTPLQTAVRTDEEELVRLLLARGASVHARKDNGGTAFIEAGIAGNVKVLELLLEQGSHIHEQDINGFTAFMEAAWYGMEEALRFLYSRGAKVNLRREPSQEKAKLHKGGATALMDACRERHLSAVKILVLEMGADVNIRDNRDRNALIHALKEGSGKRKHESPVPIVRFLLEHGVDVKSKDECGKTALILAVEMESPELVTALLEQDEIDIDDADEEGNTALMVAVEKDDCTIAKLLCEKGARTDLGNLIAVARRNRSRSMENLLREHKVRFVPETPRAWEPHSKRWREQLKNLDQMYRPMIGKLKTFPYIQQKIQDGIYLGLHGGTEVAVQITRSAEGDREKEFLEKCSHSEHLLKLFQCEKQKGCMYLCFPLWEKNLQEHLQDPEGQKDYKAALKIIFQALRELHSLGFAHRDLQPRNFVIDLGGKIYLADFGNKRRSIKGQGELVKSDLQALGRLVLYVLTGGRKPLQQVRIKDLARNSPDYTEALDLVQSLSSPDERGLEGLSKHPYFWSNQR
;
A
#
# COMPACT_ATOMS: atom_id res chain seq x y z
N MET A 1 4.38 -47.96 -10.64
CA MET A 1 3.73 -48.09 -9.32
C MET A 1 4.66 -47.43 -8.31
N GLU A 2 4.42 -46.17 -8.03
CA GLU A 2 5.06 -45.40 -6.96
C GLU A 2 3.93 -44.93 -6.04
N PRO A 3 4.09 -44.96 -4.70
CA PRO A 3 3.03 -44.57 -3.77
C PRO A 3 2.92 -43.04 -3.66
N PRO A 4 1.72 -42.49 -3.36
CA PRO A 4 1.52 -41.06 -3.26
C PRO A 4 2.00 -40.51 -1.90
N ALA A 5 2.50 -39.28 -1.94
CA ALA A 5 2.98 -38.51 -0.80
C ALA A 5 1.90 -38.36 0.28
N HIS A 6 2.26 -38.73 1.51
CA HIS A 6 1.49 -38.44 2.72
C HIS A 6 1.59 -36.95 3.06
N ASN A 7 0.44 -36.29 3.15
CA ASN A 7 0.30 -35.02 3.86
C ASN A 7 0.68 -35.23 5.33
N GLN A 8 1.75 -34.57 5.79
CA GLN A 8 2.00 -34.40 7.21
C GLN A 8 1.06 -33.32 7.74
N GLU A 9 -0.11 -33.73 8.25
CA GLU A 9 -0.79 -32.99 9.30
C GLU A 9 0.06 -33.14 10.58
N THR A 10 0.58 -32.02 11.08
CA THR A 10 1.35 -31.97 12.33
C THR A 10 0.41 -32.25 13.50
N SER A 11 0.33 -33.52 13.94
CA SER A 11 -0.27 -33.87 15.21
C SER A 11 0.66 -33.41 16.35
N THR A 12 0.38 -32.26 16.96
CA THR A 12 1.03 -31.84 18.21
C THR A 12 0.68 -32.85 19.32
N SER A 13 1.67 -33.30 20.08
CA SER A 13 1.44 -34.30 21.14
C SER A 13 0.78 -33.62 22.36
N PRO A 14 -0.05 -34.33 23.15
CA PRO A 14 -0.71 -33.75 24.33
C PRO A 14 0.28 -33.21 25.40
N ARG A 15 1.53 -33.70 25.40
CA ARG A 15 2.60 -33.16 26.26
C ARG A 15 3.12 -31.80 25.77
N THR A 16 3.11 -31.57 24.45
CA THR A 16 3.51 -30.31 23.83
C THR A 16 2.47 -29.23 24.11
N GLU A 17 1.19 -29.57 24.02
CA GLU A 17 0.08 -28.65 24.34
C GLU A 17 0.06 -28.25 25.82
N ALA A 18 0.28 -29.19 26.74
CA ALA A 18 0.37 -28.88 28.16
C ALA A 18 1.56 -27.96 28.51
N ALA A 19 2.70 -28.15 27.85
CA ALA A 19 3.88 -27.29 28.03
C ALA A 19 3.66 -25.88 27.43
N GLU A 20 2.99 -25.78 26.28
CA GLU A 20 2.64 -24.49 25.67
C GLU A 20 1.67 -23.68 26.54
N VAL A 21 0.67 -24.35 27.15
CA VAL A 21 -0.24 -23.72 28.11
C VAL A 21 0.53 -23.18 29.32
N LEU A 22 1.39 -23.99 29.92
CA LEU A 22 2.19 -23.61 31.08
C LEU A 22 3.12 -22.40 30.79
N ASN A 23 3.73 -22.38 29.61
CA ASN A 23 4.57 -21.26 29.13
C ASN A 23 3.78 -19.97 28.87
N SER A 24 2.55 -20.11 28.35
CA SER A 24 1.62 -18.99 28.17
C SER A 24 1.16 -18.43 29.51
N GLU A 25 0.85 -19.30 30.47
CA GLU A 25 0.48 -18.91 31.84
C GLU A 25 1.63 -18.21 32.57
N LEU A 26 2.87 -18.67 32.40
CA LEU A 26 4.04 -18.01 32.98
C LEU A 26 4.16 -16.56 32.47
N ASN A 27 4.07 -16.35 31.16
CA ASN A 27 4.12 -15.00 30.59
C ASN A 27 2.95 -14.12 31.07
N ALA A 28 1.74 -14.69 31.18
CA ALA A 28 0.58 -13.96 31.72
C ALA A 28 0.77 -13.59 33.20
N ALA A 29 1.31 -14.49 34.02
CA ALA A 29 1.62 -14.23 35.42
C ALA A 29 2.67 -13.11 35.56
N VAL A 30 3.72 -13.13 34.73
CA VAL A 30 4.71 -12.04 34.69
C VAL A 30 4.06 -10.71 34.27
N TYR A 31 3.21 -10.72 33.24
CA TYR A 31 2.51 -9.52 32.79
C TYR A 31 1.61 -8.93 33.90
N ASN A 32 0.93 -9.80 34.64
CA ASN A 32 0.08 -9.43 35.78
C ASN A 32 0.86 -9.14 37.06
N LYS A 33 2.20 -9.24 37.03
CA LYS A 33 3.09 -8.96 38.15
C LYS A 33 2.90 -9.90 39.36
N ASP A 34 2.36 -11.10 39.13
CA ASP A 34 2.08 -12.07 40.19
C ASP A 34 3.32 -12.94 40.46
N LYS A 35 4.16 -12.49 41.39
CA LYS A 35 5.40 -13.18 41.76
C LYS A 35 5.16 -14.59 42.32
N ALA A 36 4.04 -14.82 43.01
CA ALA A 36 3.73 -16.13 43.58
C ALA A 36 3.38 -17.13 42.48
N ALA A 37 2.50 -16.74 41.56
CA ALA A 37 2.16 -17.56 40.39
C ALA A 37 3.40 -17.82 39.51
N VAL A 38 4.26 -16.83 39.29
CA VAL A 38 5.52 -17.01 38.54
C VAL A 38 6.42 -18.07 39.19
N LEU A 39 6.58 -18.04 40.52
CA LEU A 39 7.38 -19.04 41.23
C LEU A 39 6.80 -20.45 41.08
N GLU A 40 5.50 -20.59 41.29
CA GLU A 40 4.78 -21.86 41.20
C GLU A 40 4.89 -22.45 39.78
N LEU A 41 4.66 -21.64 38.75
CA LEU A 41 4.72 -22.09 37.35
C LEU A 41 6.13 -22.53 36.96
N LEU A 42 7.18 -21.83 37.43
CA LEU A 42 8.57 -22.26 37.21
C LEU A 42 8.89 -23.57 37.94
N GLU A 43 8.35 -23.79 39.15
CA GLU A 43 8.49 -25.05 39.89
C GLU A 43 7.74 -26.22 39.23
N GLN A 44 6.62 -25.93 38.56
CA GLN A 44 5.88 -26.89 37.73
C GLN A 44 6.58 -27.22 36.40
N GLY A 45 7.72 -26.57 36.10
CA GLY A 45 8.55 -26.85 34.93
C GLY A 45 8.27 -25.95 33.72
N ALA A 46 7.65 -24.78 33.91
CA ALA A 46 7.54 -23.78 32.85
C ALA A 46 8.93 -23.39 32.34
N ASP A 47 9.10 -23.29 31.03
CA ASP A 47 10.35 -22.84 30.44
C ASP A 47 10.48 -21.32 30.60
N VAL A 48 11.44 -20.89 31.42
CA VAL A 48 11.76 -19.48 31.70
C VAL A 48 12.17 -18.71 30.43
N ASN A 49 12.60 -19.41 29.38
CA ASN A 49 12.98 -18.87 28.08
C ASN A 49 11.93 -19.09 26.99
N SER A 50 10.75 -19.58 27.36
CA SER A 50 9.66 -19.81 26.43
C SER A 50 9.27 -18.54 25.69
N LYS A 51 8.83 -18.72 24.45
CA LYS A 51 8.40 -17.64 23.56
C LYS A 51 6.90 -17.74 23.33
N VAL A 52 6.18 -16.64 23.56
CA VAL A 52 4.74 -16.56 23.35
C VAL A 52 4.37 -15.40 22.43
N GLY A 53 3.27 -15.55 21.70
CA GLY A 53 2.81 -14.54 20.75
C GLY A 53 3.90 -14.17 19.74
N SER A 54 4.25 -12.88 19.66
CA SER A 54 5.31 -12.35 18.79
C SER A 54 6.75 -12.63 19.28
N GLY A 55 6.99 -13.83 19.81
CA GLY A 55 8.28 -14.27 20.29
C GLY A 55 8.70 -13.70 21.66
N TRP A 56 7.77 -13.16 22.45
CA TRP A 56 8.07 -12.55 23.75
C TRP A 56 8.51 -13.59 24.78
N THR A 57 9.56 -13.28 25.52
CA THR A 57 10.01 -14.08 26.67
C THR A 57 9.50 -13.52 27.99
N PRO A 58 9.39 -14.35 29.04
CA PRO A 58 9.06 -13.89 30.39
C PRO A 58 9.95 -12.72 30.84
N LEU A 59 11.26 -12.78 30.56
CA LEU A 59 12.19 -11.71 30.93
C LEU A 59 11.85 -10.37 30.26
N GLN A 60 11.60 -10.37 28.95
CA GLN A 60 11.20 -9.15 28.23
C GLN A 60 9.85 -8.60 28.71
N THR A 61 8.91 -9.50 29.04
CA THR A 61 7.62 -9.11 29.63
C THR A 61 7.83 -8.41 30.99
N ALA A 62 8.68 -8.95 31.86
CA ALA A 62 9.01 -8.35 33.16
C ALA A 62 9.69 -6.97 33.03
N VAL A 63 10.59 -6.83 32.06
CA VAL A 63 11.24 -5.54 31.76
C VAL A 63 10.20 -4.51 31.30
N ARG A 64 9.30 -4.90 30.40
CA ARG A 64 8.27 -4.00 29.87
C ARG A 64 7.25 -3.56 30.91
N THR A 65 6.98 -4.40 31.93
CA THR A 65 6.06 -4.05 33.03
C THR A 65 6.73 -3.29 34.17
N ASP A 66 8.02 -3.00 34.04
CA ASP A 66 8.84 -2.23 34.99
C ASP A 66 9.01 -2.90 36.37
N GLU A 67 9.02 -4.24 36.41
CA GLU A 67 9.12 -5.00 37.66
C GLU A 67 10.53 -5.56 37.88
N GLU A 68 11.41 -4.73 38.45
CA GLU A 68 12.82 -5.08 38.72
C GLU A 68 12.98 -6.41 39.50
N GLU A 69 12.12 -6.67 40.47
CA GLU A 69 12.14 -7.91 41.27
C GLU A 69 11.82 -9.15 40.45
N LEU A 70 10.92 -9.04 39.47
CA LEU A 70 10.62 -10.14 38.54
C LEU A 70 11.77 -10.35 37.55
N VAL A 71 12.40 -9.27 37.08
CA VAL A 71 13.60 -9.35 36.25
C VAL A 71 14.71 -10.11 36.98
N ARG A 72 15.01 -9.74 38.24
CA ARG A 72 15.99 -10.44 39.08
C ARG A 72 15.64 -11.91 39.30
N LEU A 73 14.37 -12.20 39.60
CA LEU A 73 13.90 -13.57 39.79
C LEU A 73 14.11 -14.43 38.54
N LEU A 74 13.67 -13.94 37.37
CA LEU A 74 13.76 -14.69 36.13
C LEU A 74 15.21 -14.94 35.71
N LEU A 75 16.10 -13.95 35.89
CA LEU A 75 17.54 -14.09 35.65
C LEU A 75 18.16 -15.15 36.59
N ALA A 76 17.81 -15.12 37.88
CA ALA A 76 18.27 -16.13 38.84
C ALA A 76 17.77 -17.55 38.51
N ARG A 77 16.69 -17.66 37.74
CA ARG A 77 16.11 -18.92 37.26
C ARG A 77 16.60 -19.32 35.86
N GLY A 78 17.60 -18.62 35.30
CA GLY A 78 18.25 -18.98 34.04
C GLY A 78 17.63 -18.34 32.79
N ALA A 79 16.89 -17.24 32.93
CA ALA A 79 16.45 -16.47 31.77
C ALA A 79 17.65 -15.91 30.99
N SER A 80 17.63 -16.07 29.67
CA SER A 80 18.68 -15.62 28.77
C SER A 80 18.51 -14.14 28.44
N VAL A 81 19.52 -13.33 28.78
CA VAL A 81 19.57 -11.90 28.41
C VAL A 81 19.70 -11.67 26.91
N HIS A 82 20.19 -12.68 26.17
CA HIS A 82 20.38 -12.63 24.72
C HIS A 82 19.19 -13.18 23.94
N ALA A 83 18.12 -13.62 24.61
CA ALA A 83 16.92 -14.06 23.94
C ALA A 83 16.30 -12.91 23.13
N ARG A 84 15.91 -13.22 21.89
CA ARG A 84 15.34 -12.26 20.94
C ARG A 84 13.90 -12.63 20.61
N LYS A 85 13.01 -11.63 20.63
CA LYS A 85 11.64 -11.78 20.09
C LYS A 85 11.63 -11.65 18.57
N ASP A 86 10.47 -11.73 17.94
CA ASP A 86 10.37 -11.82 16.46
C ASP A 86 10.97 -10.62 15.72
N ASN A 87 10.94 -9.43 16.32
CA ASN A 87 11.61 -8.24 15.75
C ASN A 87 13.12 -8.18 16.06
N GLY A 88 13.69 -9.19 16.71
CA GLY A 88 15.09 -9.24 17.12
C GLY A 88 15.43 -8.47 18.39
N GLY A 89 14.48 -7.78 19.02
CA GLY A 89 14.72 -7.04 20.26
C GLY A 89 15.07 -7.96 21.43
N THR A 90 16.01 -7.54 22.27
CA THR A 90 16.45 -8.22 23.51
C THR A 90 15.82 -7.54 24.73
N ALA A 91 15.94 -8.16 25.91
CA ALA A 91 15.51 -7.54 27.16
C ALA A 91 16.18 -6.17 27.40
N PHE A 92 17.44 -6.02 26.98
CA PHE A 92 18.19 -4.76 27.12
C PHE A 92 17.62 -3.64 26.24
N ILE A 93 17.23 -3.95 25.00
CA ILE A 93 16.58 -2.98 24.10
C ILE A 93 15.22 -2.55 24.67
N GLU A 94 14.42 -3.50 25.16
CA GLU A 94 13.12 -3.19 25.79
C GLU A 94 13.27 -2.34 27.07
N ALA A 95 14.35 -2.51 27.83
CA ALA A 95 14.63 -1.67 28.99
C ALA A 95 14.90 -0.21 28.61
N GLY A 96 15.43 0.04 27.40
CA GLY A 96 15.53 1.39 26.83
C GLY A 96 14.16 2.03 26.55
N ILE A 97 13.19 1.24 26.10
CA ILE A 97 11.79 1.67 25.92
C ILE A 97 11.15 2.01 27.26
N ALA A 98 11.35 1.15 28.28
CA ALA A 98 10.81 1.36 29.62
C ALA A 98 11.46 2.55 30.34
N GLY A 99 12.72 2.85 30.02
CA GLY A 99 13.48 3.94 30.64
C GLY A 99 14.04 3.62 32.02
N ASN A 100 13.92 2.38 32.50
CA ASN A 100 14.39 1.99 33.83
C ASN A 100 15.90 1.76 33.85
N VAL A 101 16.63 2.71 34.42
CA VAL A 101 18.09 2.69 34.55
C VAL A 101 18.60 1.49 35.37
N LYS A 102 17.89 1.09 36.43
CA LYS A 102 18.31 -0.04 37.27
C LYS A 102 18.23 -1.37 36.52
N VAL A 103 17.20 -1.54 35.71
CA VAL A 103 17.06 -2.72 34.84
C VAL A 103 18.11 -2.71 33.74
N LEU A 104 18.38 -1.55 33.12
CA LEU A 104 19.47 -1.40 32.14
C LEU A 104 20.83 -1.78 32.74
N GLU A 105 21.12 -1.30 33.95
CA GLU A 105 22.35 -1.61 34.69
C GLU A 105 22.47 -3.10 35.00
N LEU A 106 21.40 -3.69 35.57
CA LEU A 106 21.35 -5.12 35.88
C LEU A 106 21.59 -5.98 34.64
N LEU A 107 20.96 -5.66 33.50
CA LEU A 107 21.13 -6.44 32.28
C LEU A 107 22.55 -6.35 31.71
N LEU A 108 23.22 -5.19 31.80
CA LEU A 108 24.64 -5.07 31.45
C LEU A 108 25.54 -5.93 32.35
N GLU A 109 25.27 -5.95 33.66
CA GLU A 109 26.00 -6.80 34.61
C GLU A 109 25.81 -8.30 34.32
N GLN A 110 24.64 -8.68 33.80
CA GLN A 110 24.33 -10.05 33.37
C GLN A 110 24.81 -10.38 31.95
N GLY A 111 25.57 -9.48 31.31
CA GLY A 111 26.27 -9.75 30.05
C GLY A 111 25.62 -9.19 28.79
N SER A 112 24.54 -8.41 28.87
CA SER A 112 24.04 -7.67 27.70
C SER A 112 25.08 -6.70 27.16
N HIS A 113 25.09 -6.49 25.84
CA HIS A 113 25.98 -5.51 25.21
C HIS A 113 25.31 -4.17 24.93
N ILE A 114 26.01 -3.07 25.23
CA ILE A 114 25.53 -1.68 25.05
C ILE A 114 25.12 -1.34 23.60
N HIS A 115 25.63 -2.08 22.62
CA HIS A 115 25.38 -1.88 21.19
C HIS A 115 24.53 -2.99 20.55
N GLU A 116 23.80 -3.78 21.34
CA GLU A 116 22.85 -4.74 20.79
C GLU A 116 21.83 -4.04 19.89
N GLN A 117 21.52 -4.70 18.78
CA GLN A 117 20.57 -4.22 17.77
C GLN A 117 19.50 -5.27 17.46
N ASP A 118 18.27 -4.79 17.29
CA ASP A 118 17.17 -5.54 16.70
C ASP A 118 17.35 -5.72 15.18
N ILE A 119 16.42 -6.40 14.49
CA ILE A 119 16.54 -6.64 13.02
C ILE A 119 16.41 -5.37 12.17
N ASN A 120 16.00 -4.25 12.78
CA ASN A 120 15.84 -2.95 12.15
C ASN A 120 16.99 -2.00 12.49
N GLY A 121 17.94 -2.43 13.33
CA GLY A 121 19.08 -1.65 13.78
C GLY A 121 18.81 -0.79 15.02
N PHE A 122 17.66 -0.92 15.69
CA PHE A 122 17.38 -0.18 16.93
C PHE A 122 18.25 -0.69 18.08
N THR A 123 18.84 0.26 18.81
CA THR A 123 19.58 0.03 20.06
C THR A 123 18.74 0.53 21.24
N ALA A 124 19.07 0.11 22.46
CA ALA A 124 18.46 0.66 23.68
C ALA A 124 18.55 2.19 23.75
N PHE A 125 19.62 2.79 23.22
CA PHE A 125 19.81 4.24 23.18
C PHE A 125 18.85 4.94 22.21
N MET A 126 18.60 4.34 21.04
CA MET A 126 17.61 4.85 20.08
C MET A 126 16.19 4.72 20.63
N GLU A 127 15.87 3.60 21.28
CA GLU A 127 14.57 3.42 21.94
C GLU A 127 14.37 4.46 23.05
N ALA A 128 15.37 4.68 23.92
CA ALA A 128 15.29 5.72 24.94
C ALA A 128 15.07 7.12 24.34
N ALA A 129 15.68 7.44 23.18
CA ALA A 129 15.43 8.69 22.48
C ALA A 129 14.02 8.78 21.88
N TRP A 130 13.53 7.69 21.27
CA TRP A 130 12.19 7.59 20.70
C TRP A 130 11.09 7.82 21.74
N TYR A 131 11.29 7.31 22.96
CA TYR A 131 10.33 7.42 24.06
C TYR A 131 10.62 8.59 25.01
N GLY A 132 11.69 9.36 24.77
CA GLY A 132 12.05 10.52 25.59
C GLY A 132 12.54 10.17 27.00
N MET A 133 13.16 9.01 27.18
CA MET A 133 13.66 8.52 28.47
C MET A 133 15.00 9.16 28.82
N GLU A 134 14.95 10.37 29.38
CA GLU A 134 16.12 11.22 29.62
C GLU A 134 17.19 10.61 30.54
N GLU A 135 16.78 9.94 31.61
CA GLU A 135 17.70 9.29 32.55
C GLU A 135 18.38 8.07 31.91
N ALA A 136 17.60 7.27 31.17
CA ALA A 136 18.13 6.13 30.41
C ALA A 136 19.12 6.59 29.33
N LEU A 137 18.85 7.68 28.62
CA LEU A 137 19.81 8.27 27.66
C LEU A 137 21.14 8.62 28.32
N ARG A 138 21.10 9.32 29.47
CA ARG A 138 22.33 9.70 30.20
C ARG A 138 23.08 8.48 30.71
N PHE A 139 22.37 7.50 31.25
CA PHE A 139 22.98 6.26 31.70
C PHE A 139 23.65 5.52 30.54
N LEU A 140 22.93 5.28 29.45
CA LEU A 140 23.45 4.56 28.28
C LEU A 140 24.65 5.28 27.66
N TYR A 141 24.60 6.61 27.56
CA TYR A 141 25.73 7.42 27.12
C TYR A 141 26.95 7.26 28.03
N SER A 142 26.76 7.29 29.36
CA SER A 142 27.84 7.08 30.34
C SER A 142 28.47 5.69 30.26
N ARG A 143 27.71 4.70 29.75
CA ARG A 143 28.18 3.33 29.47
C ARG A 143 28.75 3.15 28.06
N GLY A 144 28.92 4.23 27.30
CA GLY A 144 29.58 4.21 26.00
C GLY A 144 28.67 4.01 24.79
N ALA A 145 27.36 4.24 24.90
CA ALA A 145 26.44 4.18 23.75
C ALA A 145 26.88 5.15 22.62
N LYS A 146 26.83 4.69 21.37
CA LYS A 146 27.19 5.48 20.19
C LYS A 146 26.03 6.39 19.78
N VAL A 147 26.16 7.68 20.07
CA VAL A 147 25.13 8.71 19.84
C VAL A 147 24.77 8.84 18.36
N ASN A 148 25.79 8.89 17.50
CA ASN A 148 25.68 9.14 16.06
C ASN A 148 25.56 7.85 15.23
N LEU A 149 25.17 6.73 15.85
CA LEU A 149 24.99 5.46 15.14
C LEU A 149 23.80 5.57 14.17
N ARG A 150 24.00 5.12 12.93
CA ARG A 150 22.95 5.02 11.91
C ARG A 150 22.38 3.60 11.93
N ARG A 151 21.05 3.46 11.88
CA ARG A 151 20.40 2.13 11.84
C ARG A 151 20.83 1.34 10.60
N GLU A 152 21.29 0.13 10.80
CA GLU A 152 21.59 -0.84 9.74
C GLU A 152 20.51 -1.94 9.73
N PRO A 153 19.45 -1.81 8.92
CA PRO A 153 18.41 -2.82 8.83
C PRO A 153 18.87 -3.99 7.94
N SER A 154 18.02 -5.02 7.81
CA SER A 154 18.27 -6.13 6.88
C SER A 154 18.59 -5.65 5.46
N GLN A 155 19.39 -6.44 4.71
CA GLN A 155 19.78 -6.10 3.33
C GLN A 155 18.58 -5.82 2.42
N GLU A 156 17.47 -6.55 2.60
CA GLU A 156 16.23 -6.32 1.86
C GLU A 156 15.63 -4.94 2.13
N LYS A 157 15.65 -4.48 3.39
CA LYS A 157 15.17 -3.15 3.77
C LYS A 157 16.14 -2.06 3.29
N ALA A 158 17.44 -2.30 3.34
CA ALA A 158 18.44 -1.38 2.81
C ALA A 158 18.27 -1.14 1.29
N LYS A 159 17.95 -2.18 0.51
CA LYS A 159 17.59 -2.06 -0.92
C LYS A 159 16.37 -1.18 -1.19
N LEU A 160 15.51 -0.99 -0.19
CA LEU A 160 14.34 -0.10 -0.25
C LEU A 160 14.61 1.28 0.37
N HIS A 161 15.89 1.65 0.52
CA HIS A 161 16.32 2.90 1.16
C HIS A 161 15.72 3.08 2.57
N LYS A 162 15.47 1.98 3.28
CA LYS A 162 15.06 2.03 4.70
C LYS A 162 16.31 1.96 5.59
N GLY A 163 16.21 2.54 6.79
CA GLY A 163 17.32 2.61 7.74
C GLY A 163 18.07 3.94 7.69
N GLY A 164 19.25 3.97 8.30
CA GLY A 164 20.14 5.14 8.33
C GLY A 164 19.80 6.18 9.40
N ALA A 165 18.63 6.10 10.02
CA ALA A 165 18.20 7.06 11.03
C ALA A 165 18.96 6.92 12.36
N THR A 166 19.01 8.02 13.13
CA THR A 166 19.75 8.15 14.40
C THR A 166 18.81 8.37 15.58
N ALA A 167 19.33 8.30 16.81
CA ALA A 167 18.58 8.60 18.02
C ALA A 167 18.02 10.04 18.04
N LEU A 168 18.78 11.02 17.55
CA LEU A 168 18.32 12.41 17.43
C LEU A 168 17.10 12.54 16.52
N MET A 169 17.12 11.86 15.37
CA MET A 169 16.01 11.83 14.43
C MET A 169 14.74 11.22 15.03
N ASP A 170 14.88 10.24 15.92
CA ASP A 170 13.76 9.61 16.62
C ASP A 170 13.14 10.56 17.66
N ALA A 171 13.98 11.19 18.50
CA ALA A 171 13.53 12.19 19.48
C ALA A 171 12.83 13.39 18.81
N CYS A 172 13.33 13.86 17.65
CA CYS A 172 12.71 14.92 16.87
C CYS A 172 11.33 14.52 16.33
N ARG A 173 11.21 13.31 15.75
CA ARG A 173 9.95 12.79 15.21
C ARG A 173 8.87 12.66 16.29
N GLU A 174 9.24 12.19 17.47
CA GLU A 174 8.31 11.94 18.57
C GLU A 174 8.13 13.14 19.51
N ARG A 175 8.67 14.31 19.14
CA ARG A 175 8.49 15.61 19.82
C ARG A 175 9.07 15.67 21.25
N HIS A 176 10.13 14.93 21.51
CA HIS A 176 10.81 14.94 22.81
C HIS A 176 11.88 16.05 22.90
N LEU A 177 11.45 17.31 23.07
CA LEU A 177 12.36 18.48 23.11
C LEU A 177 13.50 18.32 24.13
N SER A 178 13.21 17.84 25.34
CA SER A 178 14.24 17.63 26.36
C SER A 178 15.28 16.61 25.91
N ALA A 179 14.85 15.47 25.34
CA ALA A 179 15.75 14.46 24.80
C ALA A 179 16.59 15.02 23.63
N VAL A 180 15.99 15.81 22.73
CA VAL A 180 16.71 16.51 21.65
C VAL A 180 17.80 17.42 22.21
N LYS A 181 17.48 18.23 23.23
CA LYS A 181 18.46 19.11 23.90
C LYS A 181 19.59 18.32 24.54
N ILE A 182 19.28 17.24 25.25
CA ILE A 182 20.28 16.36 25.87
C ILE A 182 21.22 15.79 24.80
N LEU A 183 20.64 15.24 23.72
CA LEU A 183 21.41 14.63 22.64
C LEU A 183 22.38 15.63 22.00
N VAL A 184 21.92 16.84 21.69
CA VAL A 184 22.73 17.86 21.02
C VAL A 184 23.73 18.54 21.97
N LEU A 185 23.28 19.00 23.13
CA LEU A 185 24.08 19.82 24.04
C LEU A 185 25.01 19.00 24.94
N GLU A 186 24.56 17.83 25.41
CA GLU A 186 25.31 17.02 26.38
C GLU A 186 26.07 15.86 25.72
N MET A 187 25.57 15.34 24.58
CA MET A 187 26.05 14.08 23.99
C MET A 187 26.70 14.22 22.61
N GLY A 188 26.76 15.43 22.05
CA GLY A 188 27.42 15.68 20.75
C GLY A 188 26.72 14.99 19.57
N ALA A 189 25.39 14.91 19.60
CA ALA A 189 24.62 14.41 18.46
C ALA A 189 24.78 15.35 17.25
N ASP A 190 25.12 14.77 16.10
CA ASP A 190 25.23 15.50 14.84
C ASP A 190 23.84 15.70 14.21
N VAL A 191 23.42 16.97 14.14
CA VAL A 191 22.12 17.39 13.59
C VAL A 191 22.01 17.16 12.07
N ASN A 192 23.15 17.00 11.38
CA ASN A 192 23.25 16.95 9.92
C ASN A 192 23.42 15.55 9.34
N ILE A 193 23.44 14.51 10.18
CA ILE A 193 23.38 13.13 9.68
C ILE A 193 22.10 12.96 8.87
N ARG A 194 22.21 12.22 7.76
CA ARG A 194 21.10 11.86 6.89
C ARG A 194 20.81 10.36 6.93
N ASP A 195 19.53 10.02 6.95
CA ASP A 195 19.08 8.63 6.83
C ASP A 195 19.26 8.11 5.40
N ASN A 196 18.82 6.88 5.12
CA ASN A 196 19.00 6.29 3.78
C ASN A 196 18.08 6.90 2.70
N ARG A 197 17.23 7.87 3.08
CA ARG A 197 16.37 8.67 2.19
C ARG A 197 16.79 10.14 2.18
N ASP A 198 18.03 10.43 2.59
CA ASP A 198 18.60 11.78 2.64
C ASP A 198 17.91 12.77 3.60
N ARG A 199 17.11 12.25 4.55
CA ARG A 199 16.39 13.08 5.54
C ARG A 199 17.26 13.29 6.77
N ASN A 200 17.31 14.52 7.26
CA ASN A 200 18.00 14.88 8.49
C ASN A 200 17.02 15.06 9.68
N ALA A 201 17.55 15.50 10.83
CA ALA A 201 16.76 15.73 12.05
C ALA A 201 15.64 16.77 11.85
N LEU A 202 15.85 17.80 11.03
CA LEU A 202 14.85 18.84 10.73
C LEU A 202 13.65 18.25 9.98
N ILE A 203 13.90 17.48 8.91
CA ILE A 203 12.81 16.80 8.18
C ILE A 203 12.04 15.86 9.10
N HIS A 204 12.73 15.11 9.96
CA HIS A 204 12.07 14.26 10.96
C HIS A 204 11.20 15.04 11.96
N ALA A 205 11.63 16.24 12.37
CA ALA A 205 10.85 17.13 13.23
C ALA A 205 9.59 17.70 12.54
N LEU A 206 9.52 17.70 11.20
CA LEU A 206 8.37 18.19 10.44
C LEU A 206 7.43 17.09 9.96
N LYS A 207 7.83 15.81 10.06
CA LYS A 207 6.93 14.67 9.79
C LYS A 207 6.06 14.38 11.00
N GLU A 208 4.88 13.81 10.77
CA GLU A 208 4.01 13.31 11.84
C GLU A 208 4.71 12.19 12.64
N GLY A 209 4.67 12.32 13.96
CA GLY A 209 5.08 11.28 14.90
C GLY A 209 4.00 10.20 15.06
N SER A 210 4.38 9.05 15.57
CA SER A 210 3.48 7.91 15.78
C SER A 210 2.98 7.77 17.22
N GLY A 211 3.60 8.49 18.16
CA GLY A 211 3.32 8.43 19.58
C GLY A 211 2.20 9.35 20.07
N LYS A 212 2.02 9.37 21.41
CA LYS A 212 0.99 10.16 22.09
C LYS A 212 1.12 11.67 21.83
N ARG A 213 2.33 12.13 21.51
CA ARG A 213 2.70 13.54 21.31
C ARG A 213 2.53 14.02 19.87
N LYS A 214 1.89 13.27 18.98
CA LYS A 214 1.71 13.64 17.56
C LYS A 214 1.02 15.00 17.34
N HIS A 215 0.26 15.49 18.32
CA HIS A 215 -0.41 16.79 18.28
C HIS A 215 0.41 17.93 18.91
N GLU A 216 1.57 17.63 19.49
CA GLU A 216 2.46 18.66 20.03
C GLU A 216 3.12 19.43 18.87
N SER A 217 3.20 20.76 19.03
CA SER A 217 3.79 21.62 18.02
C SER A 217 5.26 21.29 17.81
N PRO A 218 5.74 21.12 16.56
CA PRO A 218 7.16 20.92 16.27
C PRO A 218 7.99 22.20 16.44
N VAL A 219 7.36 23.37 16.57
CA VAL A 219 8.02 24.70 16.58
C VAL A 219 9.22 24.75 17.54
N PRO A 220 9.13 24.31 18.82
CA PRO A 220 10.27 24.40 19.74
C PRO A 220 11.48 23.57 19.30
N ILE A 221 11.25 22.40 18.71
CA ILE A 221 12.32 21.52 18.23
C ILE A 221 12.93 22.10 16.96
N VAL A 222 12.10 22.56 16.02
CA VAL A 222 12.58 23.18 14.78
C VAL A 222 13.46 24.38 15.08
N ARG A 223 13.00 25.32 15.92
CA ARG A 223 13.82 26.48 16.32
C ARG A 223 15.13 26.07 16.96
N PHE A 224 15.09 25.10 17.87
CA PHE A 224 16.31 24.58 18.49
C PHE A 224 17.28 24.01 17.46
N LEU A 225 16.82 23.21 16.49
CA LEU A 225 17.69 22.65 15.45
C LEU A 225 18.28 23.74 14.54
N LEU A 226 17.49 24.76 14.18
CA LEU A 226 17.97 25.91 13.39
C LEU A 226 19.08 26.67 14.12
N GLU A 227 18.88 26.94 15.43
CA GLU A 227 19.90 27.58 16.29
C GLU A 227 21.20 26.77 16.39
N HIS A 228 21.16 25.46 16.09
CA HIS A 228 22.30 24.55 16.17
C HIS A 228 22.82 24.12 14.78
N GLY A 229 22.51 24.90 13.73
CA GLY A 229 23.13 24.75 12.41
C GLY A 229 22.70 23.50 11.64
N VAL A 230 21.43 23.09 11.79
CA VAL A 230 20.85 22.04 10.95
C VAL A 230 20.74 22.51 9.50
N ASP A 231 21.07 21.63 8.55
CA ASP A 231 20.94 21.89 7.13
C ASP A 231 19.47 21.95 6.71
N VAL A 232 19.04 23.13 6.27
CA VAL A 232 17.67 23.39 5.83
C VAL A 232 17.36 22.87 4.42
N LYS A 233 18.37 22.44 3.66
CA LYS A 233 18.25 21.99 2.26
C LYS A 233 17.89 20.52 2.10
N SER A 234 17.88 19.75 3.19
CA SER A 234 17.39 18.37 3.16
C SER A 234 15.93 18.34 2.70
N LYS A 235 15.57 17.29 1.97
CA LYS A 235 14.22 17.03 1.46
C LYS A 235 13.68 15.71 2.01
N ASP A 236 12.37 15.56 2.01
CA ASP A 236 11.73 14.28 2.31
C ASP A 236 11.67 13.34 1.09
N GLU A 237 11.06 12.16 1.25
CA GLU A 237 10.93 11.17 0.19
C GLU A 237 10.08 11.58 -1.03
N CYS A 238 9.38 12.71 -0.97
CA CYS A 238 8.61 13.28 -2.08
C CYS A 238 9.31 14.54 -2.65
N GLY A 239 10.55 14.81 -2.25
CA GLY A 239 11.27 16.03 -2.59
C GLY A 239 10.78 17.27 -1.83
N LYS A 240 9.93 17.14 -0.81
CA LYS A 240 9.43 18.30 -0.08
C LYS A 240 10.50 18.88 0.81
N THR A 241 10.69 20.19 0.72
CA THR A 241 11.57 20.97 1.58
C THR A 241 10.96 21.16 2.97
N ALA A 242 11.78 21.55 3.95
CA ALA A 242 11.29 21.95 5.27
C ALA A 242 10.23 23.07 5.17
N LEU A 243 10.39 24.00 4.23
CA LEU A 243 9.45 25.09 3.99
C LEU A 243 8.10 24.57 3.49
N ILE A 244 8.09 23.68 2.49
CA ILE A 244 6.85 23.07 1.98
C ILE A 244 6.12 22.32 3.09
N LEU A 245 6.84 21.50 3.88
CA LEU A 245 6.26 20.78 5.01
C LEU A 245 5.64 21.74 6.04
N ALA A 246 6.28 22.86 6.36
CA ALA A 246 5.74 23.87 7.28
C ALA A 246 4.44 24.52 6.76
N VAL A 247 4.34 24.77 5.44
CA VAL A 247 3.11 25.24 4.79
C VAL A 247 2.01 24.17 4.86
N GLU A 248 2.35 22.90 4.62
CA GLU A 248 1.38 21.80 4.74
C GLU A 248 0.86 21.63 6.17
N MET A 249 1.65 22.00 7.17
CA MET A 249 1.21 22.03 8.58
C MET A 249 0.38 23.27 8.93
N GLU A 250 0.16 24.21 8.00
CA GLU A 250 -0.57 25.46 8.22
C GLU A 250 -0.03 26.25 9.42
N SER A 251 1.31 26.29 9.54
CA SER A 251 2.01 26.95 10.65
C SER A 251 2.82 28.16 10.16
N PRO A 252 2.26 29.38 10.26
CA PRO A 252 2.98 30.61 9.93
C PRO A 252 4.26 30.80 10.74
N GLU A 253 4.29 30.30 11.98
CA GLU A 253 5.42 30.37 12.89
C GLU A 253 6.62 29.56 12.38
N LEU A 254 6.39 28.33 11.90
CA LEU A 254 7.42 27.51 11.27
C LEU A 254 7.90 28.14 9.96
N VAL A 255 6.98 28.61 9.13
CA VAL A 255 7.31 29.29 7.87
C VAL A 255 8.18 30.50 8.15
N THR A 256 7.84 31.31 9.16
CA THR A 256 8.63 32.48 9.55
C THR A 256 10.02 32.07 10.03
N ALA A 257 10.12 31.12 10.95
CA ALA A 257 11.41 30.68 11.51
C ALA A 257 12.35 30.09 10.43
N LEU A 258 11.78 29.41 9.43
CA LEU A 258 12.52 28.89 8.29
C LEU A 258 12.98 30.02 7.36
N LEU A 259 12.10 30.96 6.99
CA LEU A 259 12.43 32.09 6.12
C LEU A 259 13.37 33.14 6.77
N GLU A 260 13.68 32.99 8.06
CA GLU A 260 14.75 33.74 8.74
C GLU A 260 16.15 33.15 8.48
N GLN A 261 16.25 31.95 7.89
CA GLN A 261 17.51 31.32 7.52
C GLN A 261 17.93 31.75 6.10
N ASP A 262 19.16 32.24 5.95
CA ASP A 262 19.68 32.78 4.69
C ASP A 262 19.83 31.70 3.60
N GLU A 263 20.00 30.43 3.99
CA GLU A 263 20.24 29.31 3.07
C GLU A 263 18.98 28.69 2.48
N ILE A 264 17.78 29.13 2.90
CA ILE A 264 16.52 28.62 2.35
C ILE A 264 16.26 29.21 0.97
N ASP A 265 16.04 28.32 0.02
CA ASP A 265 15.46 28.66 -1.28
C ASP A 265 13.93 28.62 -1.16
N ILE A 266 13.31 29.80 -1.19
CA ILE A 266 11.86 29.99 -1.08
C ILE A 266 11.09 29.38 -2.27
N ASP A 267 11.76 29.22 -3.42
CA ASP A 267 11.16 28.75 -4.67
C ASP A 267 11.54 27.29 -4.99
N ASP A 268 12.26 26.62 -4.10
CA ASP A 268 12.59 25.22 -4.28
C ASP A 268 11.32 24.36 -4.26
N ALA A 269 11.23 23.47 -5.25
CA ALA A 269 10.04 22.69 -5.55
C ALA A 269 10.19 21.23 -5.13
N ASP A 270 9.06 20.58 -4.86
CA ASP A 270 8.99 19.14 -4.67
C ASP A 270 9.08 18.36 -6.00
N GLU A 271 9.00 17.03 -5.96
CA GLU A 271 9.04 16.19 -7.17
C GLU A 271 7.87 16.43 -8.14
N GLU A 272 6.77 17.02 -7.67
CA GLU A 272 5.61 17.39 -8.47
C GLU A 272 5.73 18.80 -9.07
N GLY A 273 6.78 19.55 -8.70
CA GLY A 273 7.01 20.92 -9.13
C GLY A 273 6.25 21.96 -8.30
N ASN A 274 5.70 21.59 -7.15
CA ASN A 274 5.01 22.51 -6.27
C ASN A 274 6.00 23.28 -5.41
N THR A 275 5.92 24.62 -5.43
CA THR A 275 6.65 25.47 -4.48
C THR A 275 5.82 25.73 -3.22
N ALA A 276 6.46 26.24 -2.17
CA ALA A 276 5.76 26.60 -0.93
C ALA A 276 4.57 27.56 -1.17
N LEU A 277 4.71 28.52 -2.10
CA LEU A 277 3.63 29.44 -2.46
C LEU A 277 2.47 28.73 -3.17
N MET A 278 2.75 27.78 -4.06
CA MET A 278 1.70 26.98 -4.72
C MET A 278 0.88 26.19 -3.68
N VAL A 279 1.56 25.52 -2.76
CA VAL A 279 0.91 24.73 -1.70
C VAL A 279 0.06 25.63 -0.79
N ALA A 280 0.54 26.83 -0.42
CA ALA A 280 -0.22 27.78 0.39
C ALA A 280 -1.51 28.24 -0.33
N VAL A 281 -1.42 28.50 -1.63
CA VAL A 281 -2.57 28.90 -2.47
C VAL A 281 -3.56 27.75 -2.64
N GLU A 282 -3.08 26.51 -2.83
CA GLU A 282 -3.93 25.32 -2.94
C GLU A 282 -4.70 25.05 -1.65
N LYS A 283 -4.05 25.26 -0.50
CA LYS A 283 -4.68 25.16 0.84
C LYS A 283 -5.57 26.35 1.21
N ASP A 284 -5.57 27.41 0.41
CA ASP A 284 -6.27 28.66 0.69
C ASP A 284 -5.79 29.39 1.97
N ASP A 285 -4.52 29.20 2.36
CA ASP A 285 -3.92 29.90 3.51
C ASP A 285 -3.40 31.27 3.07
N CYS A 286 -4.27 32.28 3.18
CA CYS A 286 -3.95 33.67 2.84
C CYS A 286 -2.81 34.25 3.71
N THR A 287 -2.62 33.77 4.94
CA THR A 287 -1.61 34.30 5.86
C THR A 287 -0.23 33.87 5.41
N ILE A 288 -0.05 32.57 5.15
CA ILE A 288 1.21 32.01 4.67
C ILE A 288 1.50 32.47 3.25
N ALA A 289 0.50 32.47 2.35
CA ALA A 289 0.69 32.96 0.98
C ALA A 289 1.14 34.43 0.96
N LYS A 290 0.59 35.27 1.84
CA LYS A 290 1.02 36.67 1.99
C LYS A 290 2.47 36.75 2.45
N LEU A 291 2.81 36.02 3.51
CA LEU A 291 4.17 35.98 4.06
C LEU A 291 5.21 35.56 3.00
N LEU A 292 4.91 34.53 2.22
CA LEU A 292 5.78 34.05 1.15
C LEU A 292 5.97 35.11 0.04
N CYS A 293 4.89 35.75 -0.39
CA CYS A 293 4.97 36.84 -1.37
C CYS A 293 5.78 38.03 -0.86
N GLU A 294 5.58 38.45 0.40
CA GLU A 294 6.34 39.54 1.03
C GLU A 294 7.84 39.22 1.16
N LYS A 295 8.17 37.93 1.35
CA LYS A 295 9.54 37.41 1.39
C LYS A 295 10.14 37.15 0.00
N GLY A 296 9.43 37.49 -1.08
CA GLY A 296 9.96 37.47 -2.44
C GLY A 296 9.77 36.16 -3.20
N ALA A 297 8.85 35.29 -2.78
CA ALA A 297 8.51 34.08 -3.53
C ALA A 297 8.09 34.43 -4.96
N ARG A 298 8.56 33.65 -5.93
CA ARG A 298 8.24 33.85 -7.34
C ARG A 298 6.77 33.60 -7.63
N THR A 299 6.13 34.64 -8.16
CA THR A 299 4.70 34.63 -8.52
C THR A 299 4.44 34.19 -9.97
N ASP A 300 5.47 33.96 -10.77
CA ASP A 300 5.39 33.54 -12.16
C ASP A 300 5.37 32.01 -12.34
N LEU A 301 5.45 31.27 -11.23
CA LEU A 301 5.44 29.82 -11.21
C LEU A 301 3.99 29.29 -11.08
N GLY A 302 3.58 28.44 -12.01
CA GLY A 302 2.26 27.80 -12.02
C GLY A 302 1.10 28.77 -12.28
N ASN A 303 -0.14 28.30 -12.08
CA ASN A 303 -1.35 29.09 -12.32
C ASN A 303 -2.08 29.43 -11.01
N LEU A 304 -1.42 30.18 -10.14
CA LEU A 304 -1.91 30.53 -8.79
C LEU A 304 -3.32 31.16 -8.82
N ILE A 305 -3.59 32.06 -9.77
CA ILE A 305 -4.91 32.71 -9.92
C ILE A 305 -5.98 31.69 -10.33
N ALA A 306 -5.68 30.72 -11.21
CA ALA A 306 -6.64 29.67 -11.54
C ALA A 306 -6.95 28.79 -10.33
N VAL A 307 -5.96 28.45 -9.52
CA VAL A 307 -6.15 27.66 -8.29
C VAL A 307 -7.06 28.41 -7.31
N ALA A 308 -6.79 29.69 -7.03
CA ALA A 308 -7.64 30.52 -6.18
C ALA A 308 -9.10 30.58 -6.67
N ARG A 309 -9.30 30.73 -7.99
CA ARG A 309 -10.64 30.72 -8.61
C ARG A 309 -11.33 29.36 -8.51
N ARG A 310 -10.60 28.25 -8.69
CA ARG A 310 -11.10 26.88 -8.53
C ARG A 310 -11.59 26.65 -7.09
N ASN A 311 -10.86 27.16 -6.12
CA ASN A 311 -11.23 27.14 -4.70
C ASN A 311 -12.33 28.15 -4.34
N ARG A 312 -12.74 29.01 -5.29
CA ARG A 312 -13.70 30.12 -5.10
C ARG A 312 -13.25 31.13 -4.04
N SER A 313 -11.95 31.23 -3.80
CA SER A 313 -11.36 32.13 -2.82
C SER A 313 -11.08 33.50 -3.41
N ARG A 314 -11.99 34.44 -3.13
CA ARG A 314 -11.83 35.85 -3.55
C ARG A 314 -10.71 36.55 -2.79
N SER A 315 -10.52 36.21 -1.50
CA SER A 315 -9.45 36.74 -0.67
C SER A 315 -8.09 36.37 -1.24
N MET A 316 -7.88 35.09 -1.59
CA MET A 316 -6.65 34.64 -2.20
C MET A 316 -6.42 35.27 -3.58
N GLU A 317 -7.45 35.35 -4.43
CA GLU A 317 -7.31 36.01 -5.73
C GLU A 317 -6.90 37.49 -5.59
N ASN A 318 -7.51 38.22 -4.65
CA ASN A 318 -7.17 39.62 -4.39
C ASN A 318 -5.73 39.75 -3.86
N LEU A 319 -5.33 38.93 -2.89
CA LEU A 319 -3.98 38.89 -2.35
C LEU A 319 -2.93 38.67 -3.46
N LEU A 320 -3.17 37.68 -4.33
CA LEU A 320 -2.27 37.38 -5.43
C LEU A 320 -2.17 38.54 -6.43
N ARG A 321 -3.30 39.23 -6.69
CA ARG A 321 -3.32 40.43 -7.55
C ARG A 321 -2.56 41.61 -6.96
N GLU A 322 -2.66 41.82 -5.65
CA GLU A 322 -1.89 42.84 -4.92
C GLU A 322 -0.38 42.62 -5.10
N HIS A 323 0.05 41.35 -5.12
CA HIS A 323 1.44 40.95 -5.38
C HIS A 323 1.76 40.77 -6.89
N LYS A 324 0.95 41.35 -7.78
CA LYS A 324 1.15 41.39 -9.24
C LYS A 324 1.23 40.02 -9.94
N VAL A 325 0.69 38.97 -9.32
CA VAL A 325 0.58 37.64 -9.95
C VAL A 325 -0.30 37.76 -11.20
N ARG A 326 0.19 37.25 -12.34
CA ARG A 326 -0.56 37.25 -13.59
C ARG A 326 -1.28 35.93 -13.77
N PHE A 327 -2.50 36.00 -14.30
CA PHE A 327 -3.17 34.81 -14.79
C PHE A 327 -2.48 34.35 -16.07
N VAL A 328 -1.95 33.13 -16.06
CA VAL A 328 -1.39 32.45 -17.23
C VAL A 328 -2.38 31.36 -17.63
N PRO A 329 -3.03 31.42 -18.80
CA PRO A 329 -3.87 30.31 -19.27
C PRO A 329 -3.03 29.03 -19.39
N GLU A 330 -3.52 27.91 -18.84
CA GLU A 330 -2.85 26.62 -19.05
C GLU A 330 -2.85 26.30 -20.55
N THR A 331 -1.66 26.17 -21.14
CA THR A 331 -1.53 25.66 -22.52
C THR A 331 -1.85 24.16 -22.49
N PRO A 332 -2.83 23.69 -23.29
CA PRO A 332 -3.16 22.28 -23.34
C PRO A 332 -1.91 21.47 -23.70
N ARG A 333 -1.63 20.42 -22.92
CA ARG A 333 -0.56 19.48 -23.26
C ARG A 333 -0.89 18.87 -24.62
N ALA A 334 0.11 18.78 -25.50
CA ALA A 334 -0.01 18.04 -26.77
C ALA A 334 0.04 16.52 -26.49
N TRP A 335 -0.96 16.01 -25.76
CA TRP A 335 -1.13 14.60 -25.46
C TRP A 335 -2.23 14.02 -26.34
N GLU A 336 -1.96 12.85 -26.93
CA GLU A 336 -2.90 12.18 -27.82
C GLU A 336 -3.22 10.79 -27.27
N PRO A 337 -4.50 10.49 -26.98
CA PRO A 337 -4.90 9.16 -26.53
C PRO A 337 -4.68 8.08 -27.59
N HIS A 338 -4.29 6.89 -27.14
CA HIS A 338 -4.23 5.67 -27.94
C HIS A 338 -5.64 5.16 -28.24
N SER A 339 -6.57 5.27 -27.29
CA SER A 339 -7.96 4.90 -27.51
C SER A 339 -8.59 5.66 -28.66
N LYS A 340 -9.27 4.94 -29.57
CA LYS A 340 -10.03 5.56 -30.65
C LYS A 340 -11.46 5.86 -30.19
N ARG A 341 -12.07 4.93 -29.47
CA ARG A 341 -13.44 5.05 -28.93
C ARG A 341 -13.54 6.18 -27.90
N TRP A 342 -12.58 6.29 -26.98
CA TRP A 342 -12.64 7.20 -25.83
C TRP A 342 -11.83 8.48 -26.01
N ARG A 343 -11.31 8.73 -27.22
CA ARG A 343 -10.37 9.82 -27.52
C ARG A 343 -10.84 11.18 -26.98
N GLU A 344 -12.05 11.59 -27.34
CA GLU A 344 -12.57 12.91 -26.98
C GLU A 344 -12.83 13.03 -25.46
N GLN A 345 -13.36 11.98 -24.83
CA GLN A 345 -13.57 11.95 -23.39
C GLN A 345 -12.24 11.99 -22.62
N LEU A 346 -11.23 11.28 -23.09
CA LEU A 346 -9.88 11.27 -22.50
C LEU A 346 -9.18 12.61 -22.67
N LYS A 347 -9.26 13.24 -23.85
CA LYS A 347 -8.75 14.61 -24.05
C LYS A 347 -9.44 15.60 -23.12
N ASN A 348 -10.76 15.48 -22.98
CA ASN A 348 -11.52 16.31 -22.05
C ASN A 348 -11.06 16.08 -20.59
N LEU A 349 -10.87 14.82 -20.17
CA LEU A 349 -10.41 14.48 -18.83
C LEU A 349 -8.97 14.97 -18.56
N ASP A 350 -8.07 14.85 -19.54
CA ASP A 350 -6.69 15.31 -19.46
C ASP A 350 -6.62 16.83 -19.28
N GLN A 351 -7.40 17.58 -20.06
CA GLN A 351 -7.44 19.06 -19.99
C GLN A 351 -8.18 19.57 -18.76
N MET A 352 -9.13 18.80 -18.22
CA MET A 352 -9.92 19.20 -17.07
C MET A 352 -9.11 19.09 -15.79
N TYR A 353 -9.12 20.14 -14.96
CA TYR A 353 -8.57 20.04 -13.61
C TYR A 353 -9.32 18.99 -12.79
N ARG A 354 -8.59 18.04 -12.22
CA ARG A 354 -9.11 17.07 -11.25
C ARG A 354 -8.08 16.84 -10.16
N PRO A 355 -8.48 16.80 -8.88
CA PRO A 355 -7.58 16.37 -7.81
C PRO A 355 -7.04 14.98 -8.11
N MET A 356 -5.75 14.79 -7.89
CA MET A 356 -5.10 13.50 -8.05
C MET A 356 -5.42 12.59 -6.86
N ILE A 357 -5.56 11.30 -7.14
CA ILE A 357 -5.75 10.23 -6.16
C ILE A 357 -4.53 9.34 -6.26
N GLY A 358 -3.50 9.63 -5.46
CA GLY A 358 -2.17 9.07 -5.73
C GLY A 358 -1.73 9.46 -7.15
N LYS A 359 -1.46 8.48 -8.02
CA LYS A 359 -1.12 8.76 -9.43
C LYS A 359 -2.34 8.78 -10.36
N LEU A 360 -3.55 8.57 -9.84
CA LEU A 360 -4.78 8.48 -10.64
C LEU A 360 -5.50 9.83 -10.77
N LYS A 361 -5.79 10.21 -12.02
CA LYS A 361 -6.75 11.25 -12.39
C LYS A 361 -8.02 10.58 -12.91
N THR A 362 -9.16 10.80 -12.26
CA THR A 362 -10.45 10.28 -12.74
C THR A 362 -11.58 11.22 -12.36
N PHE A 363 -12.71 11.13 -13.07
CA PHE A 363 -13.91 11.86 -12.73
C PHE A 363 -15.13 10.94 -12.83
N PRO A 364 -15.66 10.42 -11.70
CA PRO A 364 -16.82 9.55 -11.70
C PRO A 364 -18.11 10.32 -11.99
N TYR A 365 -18.25 10.70 -13.26
CA TYR A 365 -19.34 11.50 -13.80
C TYR A 365 -19.85 10.84 -15.08
N ILE A 366 -21.11 11.11 -15.42
CA ILE A 366 -21.80 10.43 -16.51
C ILE A 366 -21.09 10.55 -17.87
N GLN A 367 -20.39 11.66 -18.13
CA GLN A 367 -19.64 11.86 -19.38
C GLN A 367 -18.36 11.00 -19.48
N GLN A 368 -17.83 10.53 -18.35
CA GLN A 368 -16.61 9.72 -18.28
C GLN A 368 -16.92 8.25 -17.97
N LYS A 369 -18.20 7.87 -18.02
CA LYS A 369 -18.65 6.53 -17.68
C LYS A 369 -18.46 5.58 -18.87
N ILE A 370 -17.76 4.48 -18.63
CA ILE A 370 -17.62 3.38 -19.61
C ILE A 370 -18.82 2.44 -19.46
N GLN A 371 -19.10 2.03 -18.22
CA GLN A 371 -20.24 1.19 -17.84
C GLN A 371 -20.63 1.45 -16.38
N ASP A 372 -21.69 0.81 -15.88
CA ASP A 372 -22.11 0.96 -14.49
C ASP A 372 -20.96 0.65 -13.52
N GLY A 373 -20.55 1.67 -12.75
CA GLY A 373 -19.46 1.56 -11.78
C GLY A 373 -18.04 1.64 -12.35
N ILE A 374 -17.87 1.84 -13.66
CA ILE A 374 -16.55 1.95 -14.31
C ILE A 374 -16.43 3.26 -15.11
N TYR A 375 -15.35 3.98 -14.88
CA TYR A 375 -15.09 5.30 -15.44
C TYR A 375 -13.73 5.37 -16.14
N LEU A 376 -13.53 6.35 -17.00
CA LEU A 376 -12.22 6.66 -17.58
C LEU A 376 -11.29 7.28 -16.52
N GLY A 377 -10.00 6.99 -16.65
CA GLY A 377 -8.95 7.56 -15.82
C GLY A 377 -7.60 7.63 -16.53
N LEU A 378 -6.70 8.42 -15.95
CA LEU A 378 -5.30 8.50 -16.32
C LEU A 378 -4.46 8.18 -15.09
N HIS A 379 -3.74 7.06 -15.09
CA HIS A 379 -2.83 6.67 -14.01
C HIS A 379 -1.40 6.94 -14.44
N GLY A 380 -0.75 7.94 -13.85
CA GLY A 380 0.60 8.38 -14.27
C GLY A 380 0.68 8.76 -15.75
N GLY A 381 -0.42 9.25 -16.34
CA GLY A 381 -0.55 9.56 -17.77
C GLY A 381 -0.93 8.36 -18.67
N THR A 382 -1.12 7.16 -18.11
CA THR A 382 -1.58 5.97 -18.83
C THR A 382 -3.10 5.86 -18.79
N GLU A 383 -3.72 5.59 -19.93
CA GLU A 383 -5.18 5.41 -20.07
C GLU A 383 -5.65 4.14 -19.35
N VAL A 384 -6.62 4.30 -18.44
CA VAL A 384 -7.14 3.19 -17.63
C VAL A 384 -8.66 3.25 -17.52
N ALA A 385 -9.26 2.07 -17.34
CA ALA A 385 -10.62 1.94 -16.84
C ALA A 385 -10.58 1.81 -15.32
N VAL A 386 -11.39 2.60 -14.62
CA VAL A 386 -11.37 2.73 -13.16
C VAL A 386 -12.68 2.21 -12.58
N GLN A 387 -12.60 1.15 -11.81
CA GLN A 387 -13.72 0.67 -11.00
C GLN A 387 -13.61 1.24 -9.59
N ILE A 388 -14.70 1.80 -9.08
CA ILE A 388 -14.74 2.42 -7.75
C ILE A 388 -15.58 1.56 -6.81
N THR A 389 -15.00 1.12 -5.71
CA THR A 389 -15.64 0.27 -4.71
C THR A 389 -15.37 0.78 -3.28
N ARG A 390 -16.12 0.28 -2.30
CA ARG A 390 -15.80 0.53 -0.88
C ARG A 390 -14.52 -0.23 -0.51
N SER A 391 -13.66 0.36 0.31
CA SER A 391 -12.32 -0.21 0.60
C SER A 391 -12.34 -1.67 1.04
N ALA A 392 -13.28 -2.07 1.91
CA ALA A 392 -13.38 -3.45 2.40
C ALA A 392 -13.79 -4.47 1.32
N GLU A 393 -14.57 -4.05 0.33
CA GLU A 393 -14.93 -4.87 -0.83
C GLU A 393 -13.78 -4.88 -1.84
N GLY A 394 -13.16 -3.72 -2.06
CA GLY A 394 -12.00 -3.55 -2.91
C GLY A 394 -10.80 -4.39 -2.49
N ASP A 395 -10.49 -4.49 -1.19
CA ASP A 395 -9.36 -5.29 -0.70
C ASP A 395 -9.53 -6.78 -1.06
N ARG A 396 -10.75 -7.33 -0.95
CA ARG A 396 -11.03 -8.72 -1.36
C ARG A 396 -10.93 -8.91 -2.86
N GLU A 397 -11.36 -7.91 -3.63
CA GLU A 397 -11.31 -7.98 -5.09
C GLU A 397 -9.87 -7.85 -5.60
N LYS A 398 -9.08 -6.97 -4.99
CA LYS A 398 -7.65 -6.85 -5.24
C LYS A 398 -6.92 -8.18 -5.00
N GLU A 399 -7.16 -8.82 -3.86
CA GLU A 399 -6.51 -10.11 -3.52
C GLU A 399 -6.83 -11.20 -4.55
N PHE A 400 -8.05 -11.20 -5.12
CA PHE A 400 -8.39 -12.10 -6.22
C PHE A 400 -7.68 -11.72 -7.53
N LEU A 401 -7.73 -10.44 -7.91
CA LEU A 401 -7.11 -9.98 -9.16
C LEU A 401 -5.59 -10.20 -9.18
N GLU A 402 -4.93 -10.15 -8.01
CA GLU A 402 -3.52 -10.52 -7.86
C GLU A 402 -3.26 -12.00 -8.19
N LYS A 403 -4.22 -12.90 -7.92
CA LYS A 403 -4.16 -14.32 -8.34
C LYS A 403 -4.30 -14.47 -9.87
N CYS A 404 -4.95 -13.52 -10.54
CA CYS A 404 -5.07 -13.48 -12.00
C CYS A 404 -3.83 -12.94 -12.71
N SER A 405 -2.80 -12.48 -12.01
CA SER A 405 -1.59 -11.86 -12.60
C SER A 405 -0.90 -12.72 -13.67
N HIS A 406 -0.89 -14.04 -13.49
CA HIS A 406 -0.26 -15.02 -14.38
C HIS A 406 -1.17 -15.51 -15.52
N SER A 407 -2.46 -15.15 -15.51
CA SER A 407 -3.40 -15.53 -16.57
C SER A 407 -3.12 -14.75 -17.85
N GLU A 408 -3.37 -15.36 -19.02
CA GLU A 408 -3.25 -14.67 -20.30
C GLU A 408 -4.57 -14.08 -20.79
N HIS A 409 -5.70 -14.58 -20.29
CA HIS A 409 -7.04 -14.34 -20.82
C HIS A 409 -8.01 -13.71 -19.81
N LEU A 410 -7.60 -13.48 -18.56
CA LEU A 410 -8.35 -12.75 -17.54
C LEU A 410 -7.88 -11.29 -17.48
N LEU A 411 -8.81 -10.36 -17.24
CA LEU A 411 -8.50 -8.94 -17.12
C LEU A 411 -7.62 -8.72 -15.87
N LYS A 412 -6.47 -8.09 -16.09
CA LYS A 412 -5.47 -7.87 -15.03
C LYS A 412 -5.68 -6.53 -14.36
N LEU A 413 -5.47 -6.51 -13.04
CA LEU A 413 -5.31 -5.26 -12.32
C LEU A 413 -4.01 -4.59 -12.77
N PHE A 414 -4.11 -3.34 -13.22
CA PHE A 414 -2.96 -2.53 -13.60
C PHE A 414 -2.34 -1.89 -12.36
N GLN A 415 -3.15 -1.14 -11.60
CA GLN A 415 -2.76 -0.44 -10.38
C GLN A 415 -3.98 -0.24 -9.47
N CYS A 416 -3.77 0.18 -8.22
CA CYS A 416 -4.86 0.57 -7.33
C CYS A 416 -4.51 1.79 -6.48
N GLU A 417 -5.51 2.61 -6.17
CA GLU A 417 -5.38 3.76 -5.28
C GLU A 417 -6.46 3.72 -4.19
N LYS A 418 -6.17 4.29 -3.02
CA LYS A 418 -7.12 4.38 -1.89
C LYS A 418 -7.29 5.83 -1.47
N GLN A 419 -8.53 6.30 -1.37
CA GLN A 419 -8.83 7.63 -0.85
C GLN A 419 -10.24 7.69 -0.28
N LYS A 420 -10.40 8.37 0.87
CA LYS A 420 -11.70 8.66 1.51
C LYS A 420 -12.59 7.42 1.69
N GLY A 421 -12.00 6.27 2.05
CA GLY A 421 -12.74 5.02 2.26
C GLY A 421 -13.17 4.29 0.98
N CYS A 422 -12.81 4.80 -0.20
CA CYS A 422 -12.98 4.14 -1.48
C CYS A 422 -11.67 3.51 -1.98
N MET A 423 -11.80 2.41 -2.72
CA MET A 423 -10.72 1.81 -3.51
C MET A 423 -10.99 2.05 -4.99
N TYR A 424 -9.95 2.43 -5.72
CA TYR A 424 -9.95 2.68 -7.14
C TYR A 424 -9.10 1.60 -7.81
N LEU A 425 -9.76 0.61 -8.41
CA LEU A 425 -9.10 -0.47 -9.15
C LEU A 425 -8.93 -0.01 -10.60
N CYS A 426 -7.68 0.10 -11.05
CA CYS A 426 -7.34 0.53 -12.39
C CYS A 426 -7.06 -0.69 -13.26
N PHE A 427 -7.71 -0.76 -14.42
CA PHE A 427 -7.57 -1.81 -15.41
C PHE A 427 -7.07 -1.23 -16.73
N PRO A 428 -6.42 -2.05 -17.60
CA PRO A 428 -6.18 -1.67 -18.98
C PRO A 428 -7.49 -1.22 -19.65
N LEU A 429 -7.44 -0.12 -20.38
CA LEU A 429 -8.62 0.39 -21.09
C LEU A 429 -8.98 -0.51 -22.28
N TRP A 430 -10.27 -0.73 -22.49
CA TRP A 430 -10.81 -1.52 -23.61
C TRP A 430 -11.66 -0.66 -24.55
N GLU A 431 -11.74 -1.05 -25.82
CA GLU A 431 -12.45 -0.29 -26.85
C GLU A 431 -13.93 -0.68 -26.96
N LYS A 432 -14.23 -1.96 -26.72
CA LYS A 432 -15.58 -2.53 -26.82
C LYS A 432 -15.68 -3.85 -26.09
N ASN A 433 -16.90 -4.29 -25.81
CA ASN A 433 -17.18 -5.67 -25.35
C ASN A 433 -17.52 -6.62 -26.52
N LEU A 434 -17.60 -7.91 -26.24
CA LEU A 434 -17.87 -8.94 -27.25
C LEU A 434 -19.24 -8.76 -27.92
N GLN A 435 -20.26 -8.29 -27.19
CA GLN A 435 -21.58 -8.01 -27.79
C GLN A 435 -21.48 -6.90 -28.83
N GLU A 436 -20.84 -5.79 -28.50
CA GLU A 436 -20.61 -4.67 -29.42
C GLU A 436 -19.77 -5.10 -30.63
N HIS A 437 -18.73 -5.91 -30.42
CA HIS A 437 -17.89 -6.44 -31.50
C HIS A 437 -18.66 -7.34 -32.46
N LEU A 438 -19.55 -8.19 -31.95
CA LEU A 438 -20.37 -9.07 -32.79
C LEU A 438 -21.48 -8.31 -33.53
N GLN A 439 -21.97 -7.21 -32.96
CA GLN A 439 -22.99 -6.35 -33.57
C GLN A 439 -22.42 -5.34 -34.57
N ASP A 440 -21.10 -5.15 -34.60
CA ASP A 440 -20.38 -4.30 -35.55
C ASP A 440 -20.55 -4.81 -36.99
N PRO A 441 -21.22 -4.06 -37.89
CA PRO A 441 -21.43 -4.51 -39.28
C PRO A 441 -20.16 -4.46 -40.13
N GLU A 442 -19.17 -3.64 -39.75
CA GLU A 442 -17.96 -3.38 -40.54
C GLU A 442 -16.75 -4.23 -40.09
N GLY A 443 -16.83 -4.88 -38.92
CA GLY A 443 -15.74 -5.70 -38.39
C GLY A 443 -15.65 -7.09 -39.01
N GLN A 444 -14.45 -7.50 -39.44
CA GLN A 444 -14.15 -8.90 -39.72
C GLN A 444 -14.24 -9.71 -38.41
N LYS A 445 -15.09 -10.74 -38.38
CA LYS A 445 -15.37 -11.52 -37.18
C LYS A 445 -14.73 -12.90 -37.29
N ASP A 446 -13.72 -13.16 -36.47
CA ASP A 446 -13.20 -14.50 -36.26
C ASP A 446 -13.87 -15.14 -35.04
N TYR A 447 -15.03 -15.76 -35.29
CA TYR A 447 -15.79 -16.44 -34.24
C TYR A 447 -14.98 -17.57 -33.59
N LYS A 448 -14.11 -18.24 -34.35
CA LYS A 448 -13.32 -19.38 -33.87
C LYS A 448 -12.23 -18.93 -32.91
N ALA A 449 -11.51 -17.86 -33.25
CA ALA A 449 -10.52 -17.25 -32.35
C ALA A 449 -11.17 -16.70 -31.08
N ALA A 450 -12.31 -16.01 -31.19
CA ALA A 450 -13.04 -15.49 -30.04
C ALA A 450 -13.46 -16.62 -29.09
N LEU A 451 -14.02 -17.71 -29.63
CA LEU A 451 -14.40 -18.89 -28.85
C LEU A 451 -13.20 -19.56 -28.18
N LYS A 452 -12.05 -19.70 -28.86
CA LYS A 452 -10.83 -20.23 -28.23
C LYS A 452 -10.44 -19.45 -26.98
N ILE A 453 -10.42 -18.13 -27.07
CA ILE A 453 -10.08 -17.26 -25.95
C ILE A 453 -11.11 -17.38 -24.82
N ILE A 454 -12.40 -17.39 -25.13
CA ILE A 454 -13.48 -17.53 -24.13
C ILE A 454 -13.31 -18.83 -23.32
N PHE A 455 -13.01 -19.95 -23.98
CA PHE A 455 -12.78 -21.23 -23.32
C PHE A 455 -11.51 -21.20 -22.45
N GLN A 456 -10.43 -20.63 -22.96
CA GLN A 456 -9.17 -20.50 -22.23
C GLN A 456 -9.33 -19.63 -20.98
N ALA A 457 -10.04 -18.50 -21.08
CA ALA A 457 -10.34 -17.62 -19.96
C ALA A 457 -11.13 -18.36 -18.86
N LEU A 458 -12.19 -19.08 -19.22
CA LEU A 458 -12.99 -19.82 -18.23
C LEU A 458 -12.18 -20.95 -17.58
N ARG A 459 -11.34 -21.64 -18.36
CA ARG A 459 -10.44 -22.68 -17.85
C ARG A 459 -9.44 -22.12 -16.83
N GLU A 460 -8.83 -20.99 -17.15
CA GLU A 460 -7.91 -20.30 -16.23
C GLU A 460 -8.62 -19.89 -14.95
N LEU A 461 -9.83 -19.33 -15.04
CA LEU A 461 -10.63 -18.99 -13.86
C LEU A 461 -10.95 -20.22 -12.99
N HIS A 462 -11.37 -21.32 -13.60
CA HIS A 462 -11.65 -22.58 -12.90
C HIS A 462 -10.39 -23.17 -12.26
N SER A 463 -9.22 -23.04 -12.91
CA SER A 463 -7.94 -23.49 -12.35
C SER A 463 -7.51 -22.69 -11.12
N LEU A 464 -7.91 -21.42 -11.03
CA LEU A 464 -7.76 -20.60 -9.82
C LEU A 464 -8.76 -20.98 -8.71
N GLY A 465 -9.67 -21.93 -8.98
CA GLY A 465 -10.66 -22.43 -8.03
C GLY A 465 -11.94 -21.60 -7.94
N PHE A 466 -12.26 -20.78 -8.94
CA PHE A 466 -13.43 -19.90 -8.93
C PHE A 466 -14.38 -20.14 -10.10
N ALA A 467 -15.69 -20.01 -9.86
CA ALA A 467 -16.74 -19.98 -10.87
C ALA A 467 -17.19 -18.54 -11.11
N HIS A 468 -17.46 -18.17 -12.36
CA HIS A 468 -17.85 -16.82 -12.75
C HIS A 468 -19.31 -16.51 -12.40
N ARG A 469 -20.24 -17.43 -12.70
CA ARG A 469 -21.69 -17.36 -12.43
C ARG A 469 -22.47 -16.25 -13.15
N ASP A 470 -21.84 -15.51 -14.05
CA ASP A 470 -22.50 -14.45 -14.83
C ASP A 470 -21.85 -14.29 -16.21
N LEU A 471 -21.58 -15.42 -16.89
CA LEU A 471 -21.00 -15.39 -18.23
C LEU A 471 -21.97 -14.73 -19.21
N GLN A 472 -21.66 -13.49 -19.57
CA GLN A 472 -22.39 -12.69 -20.54
C GLN A 472 -21.43 -12.09 -21.56
N PRO A 473 -21.89 -11.81 -22.80
CA PRO A 473 -21.07 -11.16 -23.81
C PRO A 473 -20.41 -9.86 -23.34
N ARG A 474 -21.10 -9.06 -22.52
CA ARG A 474 -20.57 -7.78 -22.00
C ARG A 474 -19.38 -7.95 -21.05
N ASN A 475 -19.19 -9.14 -20.48
CA ASN A 475 -18.09 -9.43 -19.56
C ASN A 475 -16.79 -9.79 -20.30
N PHE A 476 -16.85 -9.94 -21.62
CA PHE A 476 -15.66 -10.14 -22.45
C PHE A 476 -15.29 -8.81 -23.09
N VAL A 477 -14.20 -8.20 -22.63
CA VAL A 477 -13.71 -6.90 -23.10
C VAL A 477 -12.60 -7.07 -24.12
N ILE A 478 -12.53 -6.16 -25.10
CA ILE A 478 -11.57 -6.21 -26.21
C ILE A 478 -10.66 -4.99 -26.14
N ASP A 479 -9.35 -5.22 -26.01
CA ASP A 479 -8.36 -4.15 -25.97
C ASP A 479 -8.07 -3.53 -27.34
N LEU A 480 -7.18 -2.54 -27.37
CA LEU A 480 -6.74 -1.86 -28.59
C LEU A 480 -6.06 -2.79 -29.61
N GLY A 481 -5.44 -3.88 -29.16
CA GLY A 481 -4.81 -4.89 -30.01
C GLY A 481 -5.79 -5.94 -30.54
N GLY A 482 -7.06 -5.88 -30.14
CA GLY A 482 -8.09 -6.86 -30.50
C GLY A 482 -8.09 -8.11 -29.61
N LYS A 483 -7.32 -8.13 -28.53
CA LYS A 483 -7.28 -9.27 -27.60
C LYS A 483 -8.47 -9.22 -26.64
N ILE A 484 -9.08 -10.39 -26.43
CA ILE A 484 -10.27 -10.55 -25.59
C ILE A 484 -9.84 -10.96 -24.18
N TYR A 485 -10.45 -10.36 -23.16
CA TYR A 485 -10.27 -10.72 -21.76
C TYR A 485 -11.62 -10.94 -21.09
N LEU A 486 -11.70 -11.93 -20.20
CA LEU A 486 -12.81 -12.06 -19.27
C LEU A 486 -12.65 -11.04 -18.14
N ALA A 487 -13.72 -10.31 -17.85
CA ALA A 487 -13.79 -9.24 -16.86
C ALA A 487 -15.06 -9.38 -16.00
N ASP A 488 -15.31 -8.39 -15.14
CA ASP A 488 -16.46 -8.33 -14.22
C ASP A 488 -16.55 -9.54 -13.26
N PHE A 489 -15.47 -9.73 -12.50
CA PHE A 489 -15.35 -10.80 -11.52
C PHE A 489 -16.05 -10.51 -10.18
N GLY A 490 -16.91 -9.49 -10.11
CA GLY A 490 -17.45 -8.93 -8.86
C GLY A 490 -18.27 -9.91 -8.01
N ASN A 491 -19.15 -9.39 -7.14
CA ASN A 491 -19.80 -10.12 -6.03
C ASN A 491 -20.52 -11.45 -6.37
N LYS A 492 -20.72 -11.78 -7.64
CA LYS A 492 -21.33 -13.04 -8.10
C LYS A 492 -20.37 -14.23 -8.08
N ARG A 493 -19.05 -14.00 -8.17
CA ARG A 493 -17.99 -15.04 -8.14
C ARG A 493 -18.07 -15.89 -6.87
N ARG A 494 -17.83 -17.20 -6.99
CA ARG A 494 -17.80 -18.15 -5.85
C ARG A 494 -16.65 -19.15 -5.99
N SER A 495 -16.15 -19.60 -4.83
CA SER A 495 -15.13 -20.66 -4.76
C SER A 495 -15.74 -22.00 -5.14
N ILE A 496 -15.02 -22.79 -5.94
CA ILE A 496 -15.44 -24.11 -6.45
C ILE A 496 -15.12 -25.24 -5.44
N LYS A 497 -14.34 -24.98 -4.37
CA LYS A 497 -13.95 -26.03 -3.40
C LYS A 497 -15.19 -26.78 -2.87
N GLY A 498 -15.35 -28.04 -3.30
CA GLY A 498 -16.46 -28.92 -2.90
C GLY A 498 -17.81 -28.68 -3.62
N GLN A 499 -17.86 -27.87 -4.69
CA GLN A 499 -19.12 -27.46 -5.36
C GLN A 499 -19.08 -27.66 -6.89
N GLY A 500 -19.12 -28.91 -7.35
CA GLY A 500 -19.13 -29.25 -8.79
C GLY A 500 -20.32 -28.69 -9.59
N GLU A 501 -21.43 -28.37 -8.91
CA GLU A 501 -22.61 -27.75 -9.52
C GLU A 501 -22.33 -26.35 -10.09
N LEU A 502 -21.42 -25.59 -9.47
CA LEU A 502 -21.04 -24.25 -9.95
C LEU A 502 -20.32 -24.31 -11.29
N VAL A 503 -19.43 -25.29 -11.48
CA VAL A 503 -18.74 -25.54 -12.76
C VAL A 503 -19.76 -25.90 -13.83
N LYS A 504 -20.71 -26.78 -13.52
CA LYS A 504 -21.79 -27.16 -14.45
C LYS A 504 -22.65 -25.96 -14.87
N SER A 505 -22.94 -25.04 -13.94
CA SER A 505 -23.68 -23.80 -14.22
C SER A 505 -22.92 -22.89 -15.20
N ASP A 506 -21.62 -22.70 -14.99
CA ASP A 506 -20.75 -21.94 -15.89
C ASP A 506 -20.68 -22.60 -17.28
N LEU A 507 -20.56 -23.92 -17.36
CA LEU A 507 -20.53 -24.65 -18.64
C LEU A 507 -21.83 -24.52 -19.43
N GLN A 508 -22.98 -24.56 -18.76
CA GLN A 508 -24.27 -24.30 -19.40
C GLN A 508 -24.40 -22.85 -19.90
N ALA A 509 -23.88 -21.88 -19.13
CA ALA A 509 -23.82 -20.50 -19.57
C ALA A 509 -22.86 -20.32 -20.75
N LEU A 510 -21.72 -21.02 -20.76
CA LEU A 510 -20.79 -21.09 -21.87
C LEU A 510 -21.47 -21.64 -23.12
N GLY A 511 -22.23 -22.74 -23.04
CA GLY A 511 -22.99 -23.28 -24.18
C GLY A 511 -23.92 -22.26 -24.84
N ARG A 512 -24.63 -21.45 -24.05
CA ARG A 512 -25.45 -20.34 -24.55
C ARG A 512 -24.61 -19.24 -25.18
N LEU A 513 -23.47 -18.91 -24.59
CA LEU A 513 -22.54 -17.92 -25.11
C LEU A 513 -21.93 -18.37 -26.44
N VAL A 514 -21.55 -19.64 -26.57
CA VAL A 514 -21.06 -20.22 -27.84
C VAL A 514 -22.09 -20.03 -28.93
N LEU A 515 -23.35 -20.39 -28.66
CA LEU A 515 -24.43 -20.22 -29.60
C LEU A 515 -24.66 -18.73 -29.97
N TYR A 516 -24.56 -17.82 -29.01
CA TYR A 516 -24.65 -16.38 -29.25
C TYR A 516 -23.53 -15.87 -30.18
N VAL A 517 -22.28 -16.31 -29.98
CA VAL A 517 -21.16 -15.93 -30.85
C VAL A 517 -21.36 -16.47 -32.26
N LEU A 518 -21.70 -17.76 -32.40
CA LEU A 518 -21.91 -18.41 -33.70
C LEU A 518 -23.07 -17.81 -34.52
N THR A 519 -24.06 -17.24 -33.85
CA THR A 519 -25.18 -16.52 -34.50
C THR A 519 -24.89 -15.04 -34.73
N GLY A 520 -23.67 -14.59 -34.42
CA GLY A 520 -23.20 -13.23 -34.62
C GLY A 520 -23.88 -12.20 -33.72
N GLY A 521 -24.40 -12.61 -32.54
CA GLY A 521 -24.97 -11.69 -31.55
C GLY A 521 -26.22 -10.93 -31.97
N ARG A 522 -26.94 -11.41 -33.01
CA ARG A 522 -28.11 -10.74 -33.60
C ARG A 522 -29.37 -10.77 -32.72
N LYS A 523 -29.43 -11.71 -31.77
CA LYS A 523 -30.55 -11.87 -30.82
C LYS A 523 -30.04 -11.75 -29.39
N PRO A 524 -30.87 -11.30 -28.43
CA PRO A 524 -30.51 -11.33 -27.01
C PRO A 524 -30.07 -12.74 -26.57
N LEU A 525 -29.07 -12.83 -25.68
CA LEU A 525 -28.48 -14.10 -25.21
C LEU A 525 -29.53 -15.13 -24.75
N GLN A 526 -30.60 -14.67 -24.10
CA GLN A 526 -31.68 -15.53 -23.57
C GLN A 526 -32.61 -16.08 -24.66
N GLN A 527 -32.61 -15.49 -25.86
CA GLN A 527 -33.50 -15.83 -26.96
C GLN A 527 -32.84 -16.66 -28.06
N VAL A 528 -31.51 -16.81 -28.02
CA VAL A 528 -30.77 -17.55 -29.04
C VAL A 528 -31.07 -19.04 -28.94
N ARG A 529 -31.43 -19.66 -30.07
CA ARG A 529 -31.78 -21.08 -30.17
C ARG A 529 -30.93 -21.74 -31.25
N ILE A 530 -30.74 -23.06 -31.16
CA ILE A 530 -29.95 -23.84 -32.14
C ILE A 530 -30.42 -23.61 -33.59
N LYS A 531 -31.74 -23.42 -33.78
CA LYS A 531 -32.35 -23.11 -35.09
C LYS A 531 -31.84 -21.81 -35.74
N ASP A 532 -31.20 -20.94 -34.98
CA ASP A 532 -30.67 -19.66 -35.45
C ASP A 532 -29.27 -19.80 -36.08
N LEU A 533 -28.64 -20.98 -35.96
CA LEU A 533 -27.38 -21.28 -36.65
C LEU A 533 -27.55 -21.31 -38.17
N ALA A 534 -26.58 -20.75 -38.88
CA ALA A 534 -26.56 -20.75 -40.34
C ALA A 534 -26.32 -22.17 -40.86
N ARG A 535 -27.38 -22.83 -41.33
CA ARG A 535 -27.32 -24.20 -41.90
C ARG A 535 -26.38 -24.35 -43.09
N ASN A 536 -26.08 -23.24 -43.76
CA ASN A 536 -25.21 -23.21 -44.94
C ASN A 536 -23.74 -22.94 -44.58
N SER A 537 -23.39 -22.84 -43.29
CA SER A 537 -22.01 -22.66 -42.84
C SER A 537 -21.21 -23.95 -43.03
N PRO A 538 -19.96 -23.90 -43.52
CA PRO A 538 -19.11 -25.08 -43.67
C PRO A 538 -18.82 -25.77 -42.34
N ASP A 539 -18.82 -25.03 -41.22
CA ASP A 539 -18.54 -25.57 -39.88
C ASP A 539 -19.84 -25.90 -39.10
N TYR A 540 -21.00 -25.98 -39.77
CA TYR A 540 -22.31 -26.14 -39.10
C TYR A 540 -22.40 -27.42 -38.26
N THR A 541 -21.88 -28.53 -38.77
CA THR A 541 -21.89 -29.84 -38.11
C THR A 541 -21.09 -29.83 -36.81
N GLU A 542 -19.87 -29.29 -36.87
CA GLU A 542 -18.93 -29.19 -35.76
C GLU A 542 -19.41 -28.15 -34.73
N ALA A 543 -20.05 -27.06 -35.18
CA ALA A 543 -20.65 -26.06 -34.33
C ALA A 543 -21.85 -26.62 -33.53
N LEU A 544 -22.68 -27.43 -34.18
CA LEU A 544 -23.82 -28.10 -33.55
C LEU A 544 -23.36 -29.09 -32.49
N ASP A 545 -22.36 -29.90 -32.81
CA ASP A 545 -21.75 -30.89 -31.91
C ASP A 545 -21.12 -30.23 -30.67
N LEU A 546 -20.42 -29.10 -30.87
CA LEU A 546 -19.82 -28.32 -29.77
C LEU A 546 -20.89 -27.80 -28.78
N VAL A 547 -22.00 -27.26 -29.29
CA VAL A 547 -23.10 -26.75 -28.46
C VAL A 547 -23.82 -27.89 -27.72
N GLN A 548 -23.99 -29.04 -28.35
CA GLN A 548 -24.58 -30.22 -27.73
C GLN A 548 -23.69 -30.78 -26.62
N SER A 549 -22.38 -30.87 -26.86
CA SER A 549 -21.39 -31.34 -25.88
C SER A 549 -21.35 -30.46 -24.61
N LEU A 550 -21.54 -29.15 -24.74
CA LEU A 550 -21.65 -28.22 -23.59
C LEU A 550 -22.97 -28.33 -22.82
N SER A 551 -24.01 -28.88 -23.44
CA SER A 551 -25.32 -29.05 -22.82
C SER A 551 -25.37 -30.27 -21.89
N SER A 552 -24.47 -31.23 -22.10
CA SER A 552 -24.27 -32.42 -21.26
C SER A 552 -22.77 -32.68 -21.06
N PRO A 553 -22.08 -31.85 -20.24
CA PRO A 553 -20.63 -31.97 -20.07
C PRO A 553 -20.25 -33.34 -19.52
N ASP A 554 -19.29 -33.99 -20.18
CA ASP A 554 -18.69 -35.25 -19.72
C ASP A 554 -17.70 -35.02 -18.56
N GLU A 555 -17.21 -36.10 -17.95
CA GLU A 555 -16.22 -36.03 -16.85
C GLU A 555 -14.89 -35.36 -17.27
N ARG A 556 -14.67 -35.12 -18.57
CA ARG A 556 -13.44 -34.53 -19.13
C ARG A 556 -13.41 -32.99 -19.08
N GLY A 557 -14.52 -32.34 -18.75
CA GLY A 557 -14.59 -30.89 -18.50
C GLY A 557 -14.16 -29.99 -19.68
N LEU A 558 -13.64 -28.79 -19.38
CA LEU A 558 -13.20 -27.82 -20.40
C LEU A 558 -12.01 -28.29 -21.25
N GLU A 559 -11.21 -29.24 -20.75
CA GLU A 559 -9.97 -29.67 -21.39
C GLU A 559 -10.22 -30.46 -22.68
N GLY A 560 -11.20 -31.37 -22.67
CA GLY A 560 -11.64 -32.09 -23.87
C GLY A 560 -12.26 -31.16 -24.93
N LEU A 561 -13.03 -30.15 -24.49
CA LEU A 561 -13.76 -29.26 -25.38
C LEU A 561 -12.85 -28.23 -26.09
N SER A 562 -11.72 -27.86 -25.50
CA SER A 562 -10.73 -26.98 -26.15
C SER A 562 -10.04 -27.62 -27.36
N LYS A 563 -10.05 -28.96 -27.44
CA LYS A 563 -9.48 -29.77 -28.54
C LYS A 563 -10.52 -30.22 -29.56
N HIS A 564 -11.77 -29.74 -29.42
CA HIS A 564 -12.90 -30.13 -30.25
C HIS A 564 -12.64 -29.88 -31.75
N PRO A 565 -13.14 -30.74 -32.67
CA PRO A 565 -12.94 -30.59 -34.11
C PRO A 565 -13.30 -29.21 -34.68
N TYR A 566 -14.30 -28.55 -34.09
CA TYR A 566 -14.67 -27.17 -34.40
C TYR A 566 -13.47 -26.19 -34.37
N PHE A 567 -12.45 -26.45 -33.56
CA PHE A 567 -11.27 -25.60 -33.41
C PHE A 567 -10.10 -25.92 -34.36
N TRP A 568 -10.18 -27.02 -35.13
CA TRP A 568 -9.15 -27.41 -36.10
C TRP A 568 -9.15 -26.45 -37.28
N SER A 569 -7.98 -25.97 -37.71
CA SER A 569 -7.87 -25.12 -38.90
C SER A 569 -8.42 -25.85 -40.12
N ASN A 570 -9.28 -25.19 -40.90
CA ASN A 570 -9.73 -25.70 -42.20
C ASN A 570 -8.52 -25.67 -43.15
N GLN A 571 -7.60 -26.62 -43.02
CA GLN A 571 -6.73 -27.01 -44.13
C GLN A 571 -7.59 -27.85 -45.07
N ARG A 572 -8.21 -27.18 -46.04
CA ARG A 572 -8.48 -27.74 -47.35
C ARG A 572 -8.03 -26.75 -48.40
#